data_AF-A0A0D5ZGQ3-F1
#
_entry.id   AF-A0A0D5ZGQ3-F1
#
_cell.length_a   1.000
_cell.length_b   1.000
_cell.length_c   1.000
_cell.angle_alpha   90.00
_cell.angle_beta   90.00
_cell.angle_gamma   90.00
#
_symmetry.space_group_name_H-M   'P 1'
#
loop_
_entity.id
_entity.type
_entity.pdbx_description
1 polymer ?
#
loop_
_entity_poly.entity_id
_entity_poly.type
_entity_poly.pdbx_seq_one_letter_code
_entity_poly.pdbx_strand_id
1 'polypeptide(L)'
;MRFLVPVLLLLIATMAVQRVSKKEKIDSTPTVEQKREQFVVPDDFFNKEVGYITNDEYEHYLRPMENEFRRMKETFDQFKVLDKLYKKYDARTRSASRRRRKRALEMRREVFDQILELYNYLRQVRLSIVEYDEFEEVKE
;
A
#
# COMPACT_ATOMS: atom_id res chain seq x y z
N MET A 1 -45.74 -49.78 21.58
CA MET A 1 -45.76 -48.34 21.95
C MET A 1 -44.47 -47.58 21.62
N ARG A 2 -43.25 -48.12 21.85
CA ARG A 2 -41.97 -47.39 21.60
C ARG A 2 -41.65 -47.04 20.13
N PHE A 3 -42.26 -47.72 19.15
CA PHE A 3 -42.09 -47.44 17.72
C PHE A 3 -42.98 -46.31 17.17
N LEU A 4 -44.00 -45.88 17.91
CA LEU A 4 -44.97 -44.88 17.44
C LEU A 4 -44.48 -43.44 17.67
N VAL A 5 -43.66 -43.25 18.71
CA VAL A 5 -43.04 -41.98 19.07
C VAL A 5 -42.13 -41.41 17.97
N PRO A 6 -41.19 -42.16 17.37
CA PRO A 6 -40.33 -41.61 16.31
C PRO A 6 -41.10 -41.28 15.02
N VAL A 7 -42.15 -42.04 14.70
CA VAL A 7 -43.01 -41.77 13.53
C VAL A 7 -43.80 -40.47 13.72
N LEU A 8 -44.33 -40.25 14.92
CA LEU A 8 -45.08 -39.05 15.25
C LEU A 8 -44.19 -37.81 15.30
N LEU A 9 -42.94 -37.94 15.78
CA LEU A 9 -41.93 -36.89 15.73
C LEU A 9 -41.55 -36.51 14.30
N LEU A 10 -41.38 -37.49 13.40
CA LEU A 10 -41.13 -37.25 11.98
C LEU A 10 -42.29 -36.49 11.32
N LEU A 11 -43.53 -36.82 11.69
CA LEU A 11 -44.73 -36.19 11.16
C LEU A 11 -44.87 -34.73 11.63
N ILE A 12 -44.54 -34.46 12.89
CA ILE A 12 -44.51 -33.08 13.43
C ILE A 12 -43.38 -32.27 12.79
N ALA A 13 -42.19 -32.86 12.65
CA ALA A 13 -41.04 -32.19 12.03
C ALA A 13 -41.32 -31.83 10.56
N THR A 14 -41.93 -32.74 9.80
CA THR A 14 -42.30 -32.48 8.39
C THR A 14 -43.37 -31.41 8.27
N MET A 15 -44.38 -31.39 9.14
CA MET A 15 -45.37 -30.29 9.19
C MET A 15 -44.75 -28.95 9.58
N ALA A 16 -43.80 -28.94 10.51
CA ALA A 16 -43.08 -27.74 10.92
C ALA A 16 -42.25 -27.16 9.76
N VAL A 17 -41.49 -28.01 9.06
CA VAL A 17 -40.70 -27.63 7.88
C VAL A 17 -41.61 -27.11 6.76
N GLN A 18 -42.74 -27.76 6.49
CA GLN A 18 -43.68 -27.28 5.47
C GLN A 18 -44.31 -25.93 5.81
N ARG A 19 -44.56 -25.63 7.10
CA ARG A 19 -45.07 -24.31 7.52
C ARG A 19 -44.01 -23.21 7.42
N VAL A 20 -42.76 -23.52 7.72
CA VAL A 20 -41.64 -22.55 7.63
C VAL A 20 -41.21 -22.32 6.18
N SER A 21 -41.16 -23.39 5.36
CA SER A 21 -40.74 -23.32 3.96
C SER A 21 -41.72 -22.52 3.07
N LYS A 22 -43.01 -22.42 3.44
CA LYS A 22 -43.97 -21.53 2.76
C LYS A 22 -43.69 -20.02 2.96
N LYS A 23 -42.73 -19.64 3.81
CA LYS A 23 -42.36 -18.24 4.06
C LYS A 23 -41.08 -17.78 3.36
N GLU A 24 -40.30 -18.68 2.77
CA GLU A 24 -39.18 -18.28 1.93
C GLU A 24 -39.73 -17.92 0.55
N LYS A 25 -39.90 -16.61 0.32
CA LYS A 25 -40.06 -16.08 -1.03
C LYS A 25 -38.80 -16.49 -1.80
N ILE A 26 -38.94 -17.50 -2.65
CA ILE A 26 -38.03 -17.68 -3.79
C ILE A 26 -38.06 -16.34 -4.51
N ASP A 27 -36.89 -15.69 -4.67
CA ASP A 27 -36.78 -14.40 -5.33
C ASP A 27 -37.49 -14.48 -6.69
N SER A 28 -38.67 -13.87 -6.75
CA SER A 28 -39.46 -13.80 -7.97
C SER A 28 -38.68 -13.05 -9.02
N THR A 29 -38.92 -13.36 -10.29
CA THR A 29 -38.38 -12.61 -11.43
C THR A 29 -38.45 -11.10 -11.17
N PRO A 30 -37.34 -10.36 -11.33
CA PRO A 30 -37.24 -8.97 -10.89
C PRO A 30 -38.35 -8.11 -11.50
N THR A 31 -38.99 -7.30 -10.65
CA THR A 31 -40.05 -6.38 -11.06
C THR A 31 -39.50 -5.34 -12.05
N VAL A 32 -40.38 -4.76 -12.88
CA VAL A 32 -40.01 -3.71 -13.84
C VAL A 32 -39.35 -2.51 -13.15
N GLU A 33 -39.73 -2.23 -11.91
CA GLU A 33 -39.11 -1.19 -11.06
C GLU A 33 -37.68 -1.55 -10.62
N GLN A 34 -37.42 -2.79 -10.22
CA GLN A 34 -36.06 -3.26 -9.88
C GLN A 34 -35.13 -3.25 -11.09
N LYS A 35 -35.64 -3.50 -12.30
CA LYS A 35 -34.86 -3.36 -13.55
C LYS A 35 -34.56 -1.90 -13.89
N ARG A 36 -35.26 -0.94 -13.29
CA ARG A 36 -35.03 0.51 -13.46
C ARG A 36 -34.14 1.07 -12.36
N GLU A 37 -33.89 0.33 -11.28
CA GLU A 37 -32.86 0.70 -10.33
C GLU A 37 -31.52 0.71 -11.07
N GLN A 38 -30.90 1.89 -11.18
CA GLN A 38 -29.53 1.98 -11.66
C GLN A 38 -28.66 1.22 -10.67
N PHE A 39 -28.06 0.12 -11.14
CA PHE A 39 -26.99 -0.53 -10.40
C PHE A 39 -25.83 0.45 -10.32
N VAL A 40 -25.75 1.18 -9.21
CA VAL A 40 -24.64 2.07 -8.92
C VAL A 40 -23.47 1.17 -8.56
N VAL A 41 -22.62 0.92 -9.54
CA VAL A 41 -21.33 0.26 -9.30
C VAL A 41 -20.59 1.13 -8.28
N PRO A 42 -20.24 0.59 -7.10
CA PRO A 42 -19.50 1.34 -6.11
C PRO A 42 -18.18 1.85 -6.72
N ASP A 43 -17.82 3.10 -6.44
CA ASP A 43 -16.58 3.73 -6.93
C ASP A 43 -15.36 3.23 -6.13
N ASP A 44 -15.24 1.90 -6.06
CA ASP A 44 -14.25 1.17 -5.31
C ASP A 44 -12.92 1.12 -6.07
N PHE A 45 -11.82 0.98 -5.33
CA PHE A 45 -10.46 0.91 -5.88
C PHE A 45 -10.34 -0.07 -7.06
N PHE A 46 -10.95 -1.25 -6.94
CA PHE A 46 -10.94 -2.26 -7.99
C PHE A 46 -11.56 -1.78 -9.31
N ASN A 47 -12.67 -1.04 -9.27
CA ASN A 47 -13.34 -0.57 -10.49
C ASN A 47 -12.55 0.54 -11.19
N LYS A 48 -11.79 1.34 -10.44
CA LYS A 48 -10.85 2.33 -11.00
C LYS A 48 -9.65 1.64 -11.68
N GLU A 49 -9.04 0.67 -11.00
CA GLU A 49 -7.92 -0.12 -11.53
C GLU A 49 -8.31 -0.90 -12.80
N VAL A 50 -9.47 -1.56 -12.80
CA VAL A 50 -10.02 -2.22 -13.99
C VAL A 50 -10.21 -1.21 -15.13
N GLY A 51 -10.61 0.03 -14.83
CA GLY A 51 -10.70 1.11 -15.81
C GLY A 51 -9.35 1.43 -16.46
N TYR A 52 -8.28 1.55 -15.69
CA TYR A 52 -6.94 1.81 -16.23
C TYR A 52 -6.40 0.63 -17.06
N ILE A 53 -6.65 -0.61 -16.63
CA ILE A 53 -6.22 -1.83 -17.35
C ILE A 53 -7.00 -1.99 -18.65
N THR A 54 -8.31 -1.78 -18.64
CA THR A 54 -9.17 -1.97 -19.83
C THR A 54 -8.97 -0.89 -20.89
N ASN A 55 -8.50 0.29 -20.49
CA ASN A 55 -8.19 1.40 -21.40
C ASN A 55 -6.72 1.39 -21.88
N ASP A 56 -5.94 0.35 -21.58
CA ASP A 56 -4.49 0.26 -21.87
C ASP A 56 -3.69 1.47 -21.33
N GLU A 57 -4.14 2.10 -20.25
CA GLU A 57 -3.52 3.29 -19.65
C GLU A 57 -2.35 2.93 -18.72
N TYR A 58 -1.41 2.11 -19.21
CA TYR A 58 -0.24 1.66 -18.44
C TYR A 58 0.65 2.80 -17.92
N GLU A 59 0.59 3.96 -18.58
CA GLU A 59 1.23 5.21 -18.18
C GLU A 59 0.88 5.63 -16.74
N HIS A 60 -0.32 5.26 -16.27
CA HIS A 60 -0.76 5.47 -14.89
C HIS A 60 0.21 4.86 -13.87
N TYR A 61 0.73 3.67 -14.16
CA TYR A 61 1.68 2.95 -13.31
C TYR A 61 3.13 3.34 -13.58
N LEU A 62 3.47 3.64 -14.83
CA LEU A 62 4.85 3.94 -15.22
C LEU A 62 5.32 5.31 -14.74
N ARG A 63 4.46 6.33 -14.77
CA ARG A 63 4.84 7.69 -14.35
C ARG A 63 5.27 7.80 -12.89
N PRO A 64 4.53 7.24 -11.91
CA PRO A 64 4.98 7.22 -10.52
C PRO A 64 6.35 6.56 -10.36
N MET A 65 6.55 5.39 -10.98
CA MET A 65 7.83 4.68 -10.92
C MET A 65 8.97 5.51 -11.52
N GLU A 66 8.78 6.11 -12.68
CA GLU A 66 9.79 6.97 -13.32
C GLU A 66 10.16 8.16 -12.41
N ASN A 67 9.16 8.78 -11.79
CA ASN A 67 9.37 9.88 -10.84
C ASN A 67 10.21 9.44 -9.64
N GLU A 68 9.95 8.25 -9.09
CA GLU A 68 10.72 7.70 -7.98
C GLU A 68 12.15 7.35 -8.38
N PHE A 69 12.34 6.69 -9.53
CA PHE A 69 13.68 6.41 -10.06
C PHE A 69 14.51 7.68 -10.26
N ARG A 70 13.89 8.74 -10.80
CA ARG A 70 14.53 10.04 -10.95
C ARG A 70 14.95 10.63 -9.61
N ARG A 71 14.07 10.64 -8.60
CA ARG A 71 14.39 11.12 -7.25
C ARG A 71 15.52 10.32 -6.60
N MET A 72 15.51 8.99 -6.77
CA MET A 72 16.57 8.12 -6.26
C MET A 72 17.92 8.42 -6.93
N LYS A 73 17.92 8.65 -8.24
CA LYS A 73 19.12 9.03 -8.99
C LYS A 73 19.68 10.39 -8.53
N GLU A 74 18.83 11.40 -8.39
CA GLU A 74 19.21 12.72 -7.88
C GLU A 74 19.82 12.62 -6.48
N THR A 75 19.19 11.84 -5.60
CA THR A 75 19.70 11.57 -4.24
C THR A 75 21.08 10.92 -4.27
N PHE A 76 21.30 9.94 -5.14
CA PHE A 76 22.59 9.26 -5.31
C PHE A 76 23.68 10.19 -5.85
N ASP A 77 23.34 11.05 -6.81
CA ASP A 77 24.28 12.03 -7.36
C ASP A 77 24.66 13.09 -6.30
N GLN A 78 23.69 13.53 -5.48
CA GLN A 78 23.96 14.39 -4.32
C GLN A 78 24.90 13.71 -3.32
N PHE A 79 24.66 12.44 -2.99
CA PHE A 79 25.54 11.66 -2.11
C PHE A 79 26.99 11.64 -2.63
N LYS A 80 27.20 11.39 -3.93
CA LYS A 80 28.56 11.39 -4.52
C LYS A 80 29.26 12.73 -4.36
N VAL A 81 28.54 13.83 -4.50
CA VAL A 81 29.10 15.18 -4.30
C VAL A 81 29.52 15.37 -2.84
N LEU A 82 28.65 14.99 -1.90
CA LEU A 82 28.92 15.09 -0.47
C LEU A 82 30.10 14.19 -0.05
N ASP A 83 30.19 12.96 -0.54
CA ASP A 83 31.31 12.05 -0.26
C ASP A 83 32.66 12.63 -0.75
N LYS A 84 32.69 13.21 -1.95
CA LYS A 84 33.88 13.91 -2.47
C LYS A 84 34.26 15.09 -1.58
N LEU A 85 33.29 15.89 -1.13
CA LEU A 85 33.53 17.02 -0.23
C LEU A 85 34.02 16.55 1.13
N TYR A 86 33.43 15.49 1.68
CA TYR A 86 33.84 14.89 2.95
C TYR A 86 35.31 14.46 2.89
N LYS A 87 35.69 13.67 1.87
CA LYS A 87 37.09 13.24 1.64
C LYS A 87 38.05 14.43 1.50
N LYS A 88 37.63 15.48 0.77
CA LYS A 88 38.41 16.71 0.61
C LYS A 88 38.65 17.42 1.94
N TYR A 89 37.63 17.55 2.79
CA TYR A 89 37.79 18.20 4.09
C TYR A 89 38.53 17.31 5.09
N ASP A 90 38.32 16.00 5.05
CA ASP A 90 39.05 15.04 5.88
C ASP A 90 40.56 15.12 5.61
N ALA A 91 40.99 15.12 4.36
CA ALA A 91 42.39 15.32 4.00
C ALA A 91 42.95 16.65 4.53
N ARG A 92 42.14 17.72 4.53
CA ARG A 92 42.52 19.06 5.02
C ARG A 92 42.60 19.16 6.54
N THR A 93 42.05 18.21 7.30
CA THR A 93 42.21 18.17 8.76
C THR A 93 43.66 17.94 9.18
N ARG A 94 44.50 17.37 8.30
CA ARG A 94 45.93 17.14 8.54
C ARG A 94 46.81 18.34 8.19
N SER A 95 46.22 19.47 7.78
CA SER A 95 46.97 20.70 7.45
C SER A 95 47.79 21.21 8.63
N ALA A 96 49.04 21.60 8.37
CA ALA A 96 49.92 22.23 9.36
C ALA A 96 49.36 23.57 9.91
N SER A 97 48.60 24.31 9.10
CA SER A 97 47.94 25.54 9.55
C SER A 97 46.76 25.24 10.49
N ARG A 98 46.86 25.69 11.75
CA ARG A 98 45.81 25.54 12.79
C ARG A 98 44.46 26.11 12.35
N ARG A 99 44.46 27.27 11.69
CA ARG A 99 43.23 27.92 11.19
C ARG A 99 42.56 27.09 10.10
N ARG A 100 43.33 26.58 9.14
CA ARG A 100 42.82 25.72 8.06
C ARG A 100 42.29 24.39 8.59
N ARG A 101 43.00 23.79 9.56
CA ARG A 101 42.57 22.55 10.22
C ARG A 101 41.24 22.72 10.96
N LYS A 102 41.08 23.78 11.76
CA LYS A 102 39.84 24.06 12.49
C LYS A 102 38.66 24.19 11.52
N ARG A 103 38.82 25.01 10.48
CA ARG A 103 37.78 25.17 9.45
C ARG A 103 37.49 23.86 8.71
N ALA A 104 38.50 23.05 8.42
CA ALA A 104 38.30 21.75 7.77
C ALA A 104 37.50 20.77 8.63
N LEU A 105 37.75 20.76 9.96
CA LEU A 105 36.98 19.93 10.90
C LEU A 105 35.50 20.37 10.97
N GLU A 106 35.24 21.67 11.00
CA GLU A 106 33.88 22.23 10.98
C GLU A 106 33.15 21.84 9.69
N MET A 107 33.75 22.11 8.53
CA MET A 107 33.13 21.75 7.24
C MET A 107 32.96 20.24 7.07
N ARG A 108 33.91 19.42 7.57
CA ARG A 108 33.78 17.95 7.51
C ARG A 108 32.57 17.49 8.31
N ARG A 109 32.34 18.08 9.49
CA ARG A 109 31.17 17.78 10.32
C ARG A 109 29.88 18.18 9.62
N GLU A 110 29.82 19.39 9.09
CA GLU A 110 28.65 19.88 8.35
C GLU A 110 28.29 18.97 7.16
N VAL A 111 29.28 18.57 6.35
CA VAL A 111 29.05 17.64 5.24
C VAL A 111 28.62 16.25 5.73
N PHE A 112 29.16 15.80 6.87
CA PHE A 112 28.74 14.53 7.46
C PHE A 112 27.29 14.56 7.93
N ASP A 113 26.86 15.65 8.56
CA ASP A 113 25.49 15.84 9.00
C ASP A 113 24.53 15.84 7.79
N GLN A 114 24.91 16.48 6.68
CA GLN A 114 24.15 16.43 5.41
C GLN A 114 24.07 15.01 4.82
N ILE A 115 25.13 14.20 4.93
CA ILE A 115 25.09 12.78 4.51
C ILE A 115 24.11 11.98 5.39
N LEU A 116 24.09 12.24 6.70
CA LEU A 116 23.15 11.59 7.61
C LEU A 116 21.69 11.97 7.32
N GLU A 117 21.42 13.25 7.03
CA GLU A 117 20.09 13.70 6.59
C GLU A 117 19.64 12.95 5.34
N LEU A 118 20.52 12.83 4.35
CA LEU A 118 20.25 12.10 3.11
C LEU A 118 19.98 10.60 3.37
N TYR A 119 20.70 9.99 4.31
CA TYR A 119 20.46 8.62 4.73
C TYR A 119 19.11 8.45 5.47
N ASN A 120 18.77 9.38 6.35
CA ASN A 120 17.50 9.37 7.07
C ASN A 120 16.31 9.54 6.11
N TYR A 121 16.45 10.39 5.09
CA TYR A 121 15.47 10.51 4.02
C TYR A 121 15.27 9.18 3.28
N LEU A 122 16.35 8.51 2.85
CA LEU A 122 16.27 7.20 2.21
C LEU A 122 15.64 6.13 3.12
N ARG A 123 15.93 6.17 4.42
CA ARG A 123 15.32 5.27 5.40
C ARG A 123 13.81 5.49 5.49
N GLN A 124 13.34 6.73 5.50
CA GLN A 124 11.91 7.04 5.51
C GLN A 124 11.22 6.53 4.24
N VAL A 125 11.82 6.76 3.07
CA VAL A 125 11.30 6.24 1.79
C VAL A 125 11.19 4.71 1.80
N ARG A 126 12.19 4.01 2.35
CA ARG A 126 12.14 2.55 2.47
C ARG A 126 11.04 2.08 3.43
N LEU A 127 10.87 2.75 4.57
CA LEU A 127 9.85 2.38 5.56
C LEU A 127 8.44 2.63 5.05
N SER A 128 8.21 3.70 4.29
CA SER A 128 6.90 3.92 3.65
C SER A 128 6.57 2.80 2.67
N ILE A 129 7.54 2.27 1.92
CA ILE A 129 7.32 1.13 1.00
C ILE A 129 6.94 -0.14 1.77
N VAL A 130 7.60 -0.41 2.91
CA VAL A 130 7.35 -1.62 3.72
C VAL A 130 5.99 -1.57 4.43
N GLU A 131 5.54 -0.39 4.86
CA GLU A 131 4.20 -0.26 5.47
C GLU A 131 3.10 -0.59 4.46
N TYR A 132 3.24 -0.26 3.17
CA TYR A 132 2.26 -0.65 2.15
C TYR A 132 2.14 -2.18 1.98
N ASP A 133 3.26 -2.91 2.08
CA ASP A 133 3.27 -4.38 1.97
C ASP A 133 2.55 -5.05 3.17
N GLU A 134 2.69 -4.51 4.40
CA GLU A 134 2.02 -5.06 5.59
C GLU A 134 0.50 -4.81 5.64
N PHE A 135 -0.01 -3.77 4.96
CA PHE A 135 -1.46 -3.53 4.89
C PHE A 135 -2.18 -4.41 3.84
N GLU A 136 -1.46 -5.04 2.92
CA GLU A 136 -2.05 -6.00 1.97
C GLU A 136 -2.20 -7.41 2.56
N GLU A 137 -1.33 -7.84 3.48
CA GLU A 137 -1.36 -9.20 4.05
C GLU A 137 -2.43 -9.42 5.14
N VAL A 138 -3.10 -8.37 5.67
CA VAL A 138 -4.07 -8.52 6.78
C VAL A 138 -5.53 -8.65 6.30
N LYS A 139 -5.74 -9.10 5.05
CA LYS A 139 -7.07 -9.45 4.52
C LYS A 139 -7.11 -10.89 4.02
N GLU A 140 -6.95 -11.85 4.92
CA GLU A 140 -7.51 -13.21 4.77
C GLU A 140 -8.50 -13.52 5.87
#